data_AF-A0A261RM85-F1
#
_entry.id   AF-A0A261RM85-F1
#
_cell.length_a   1.000
_cell.length_b   1.000
_cell.length_c   1.000
_cell.angle_alpha   90.00
_cell.angle_beta   90.00
_cell.angle_gamma   90.00
#
_symmetry.space_group_name_H-M   'P 1'
#
loop_
_entity.id
_entity.type
_entity.pdbx_description
1 polymer ?
#
loop_
_entity_poly.entity_id
_entity_poly.type
_entity_poly.pdbx_seq_one_letter_code
_entity_poly.pdbx_strand_id
1 'polypeptide(L)'
;MSKPDEHPCLGHRQRKGFPLLALALLYAGYAHASNLDVPPAPPAAPESRLVRELLEVDAQRALDAEKRIRQDARQVANVPAHSPFPSAASAPTASASPTPNAPPSSPKEAPIPRLKGIVGVGGRLSAIVTADGQDTIYRAGRAAPFAGRDPGLRLMRIASPCADFLDTRNRAVAICVNGVHE
;
A
#
# COMPACT_ATOMS: atom_id res chain seq x y z
N MET A 1 -40.93 26.19 -59.19
CA MET A 1 -42.36 26.06 -58.79
C MET A 1 -42.54 24.60 -58.40
N SER A 2 -42.99 24.16 -57.23
CA SER A 2 -43.43 24.79 -55.98
C SER A 2 -43.40 23.71 -54.89
N LYS A 3 -43.13 24.10 -53.64
CA LYS A 3 -43.52 23.34 -52.42
C LYS A 3 -45.04 23.47 -52.22
N PRO A 4 -45.72 22.55 -51.53
CA PRO A 4 -45.95 22.71 -50.08
C PRO A 4 -45.93 21.35 -49.32
N ASP A 5 -45.48 21.19 -48.06
CA ASP A 5 -46.07 21.58 -46.76
C ASP A 5 -47.55 21.18 -46.58
N GLU A 6 -47.83 20.30 -45.60
CA GLU A 6 -48.96 20.39 -44.63
C GLU A 6 -49.05 19.14 -43.71
N HIS A 7 -48.92 19.35 -42.40
CA HIS A 7 -49.46 18.51 -41.31
C HIS A 7 -50.99 18.71 -41.22
N PRO A 8 -51.82 17.73 -40.79
CA PRO A 8 -52.15 17.61 -39.35
C PRO A 8 -52.67 16.22 -38.87
N CYS A 9 -52.68 16.00 -37.55
CA CYS A 9 -53.89 15.68 -36.76
C CYS A 9 -53.57 14.93 -35.45
N LEU A 10 -53.72 15.69 -34.36
CA LEU A 10 -53.97 15.22 -33.00
C LEU A 10 -55.16 14.24 -32.94
N GLY A 11 -55.05 13.21 -32.12
CA GLY A 11 -56.23 12.44 -31.72
C GLY A 11 -55.95 11.12 -31.02
N HIS A 12 -55.31 11.12 -29.84
CA HIS A 12 -55.46 9.97 -28.93
C HIS A 12 -56.28 10.36 -27.70
N ARG A 13 -57.51 9.86 -27.71
CA ARG A 13 -58.54 10.00 -26.69
C ARG A 13 -58.12 9.28 -25.40
N GLN A 14 -58.57 9.85 -24.28
CA GLN A 14 -58.53 9.37 -22.89
C GLN A 14 -58.70 7.86 -22.70
N ARG A 15 -58.06 7.32 -21.65
CA ARG A 15 -58.79 6.60 -20.59
C ARG A 15 -58.09 6.67 -19.23
N LYS A 16 -58.92 6.95 -18.23
CA LYS A 16 -58.68 7.12 -16.78
C LYS A 16 -58.55 5.76 -16.08
N GLY A 17 -57.88 5.77 -14.91
CA GLY A 17 -57.82 4.69 -13.90
C GLY A 17 -56.47 3.95 -13.94
N PHE A 18 -55.70 3.79 -12.87
CA PHE A 18 -55.97 3.69 -11.44
C PHE A 18 -54.68 4.04 -10.65
N PRO A 19 -54.67 4.99 -9.70
CA PRO A 19 -53.57 5.14 -8.75
C PRO A 19 -54.03 4.69 -7.36
N LEU A 20 -54.24 3.40 -7.15
CA LEU A 20 -54.63 2.86 -5.82
C LEU A 20 -53.93 1.54 -5.44
N LEU A 21 -52.85 1.17 -6.12
CA LEU A 21 -52.07 -0.04 -5.81
C LEU A 21 -50.71 0.25 -5.15
N ALA A 22 -50.31 1.51 -5.01
CA ALA A 22 -49.01 1.88 -4.45
C ALA A 22 -48.98 2.03 -2.91
N LEU A 23 -50.13 2.06 -2.23
CA LEU A 23 -50.19 2.36 -0.78
C LEU A 23 -50.21 1.13 0.13
N ALA A 24 -50.40 -0.08 -0.42
CA ALA A 24 -50.50 -1.31 0.38
C ALA A 24 -49.14 -1.97 0.71
N LEU A 25 -48.06 -1.60 0.01
CA LEU A 25 -46.74 -2.22 0.22
C LEU A 25 -45.87 -1.55 1.30
N LEU A 26 -46.32 -0.42 1.88
CA LEU A 26 -45.56 0.32 2.89
C LEU A 26 -45.89 -0.07 4.35
N TYR A 27 -46.87 -0.96 4.58
CA TYR A 27 -47.31 -1.36 5.93
C TYR A 27 -46.80 -2.74 6.40
N ALA A 28 -45.92 -3.40 5.64
CA ALA A 28 -45.33 -4.69 6.03
C ALA A 28 -43.91 -4.56 6.64
N GLY A 29 -43.54 -3.36 7.08
CA GLY A 29 -42.38 -3.13 7.95
C GLY A 29 -42.87 -2.83 9.37
N TYR A 30 -42.19 -3.37 10.39
CA TYR A 30 -42.45 -3.22 11.83
C TYR A 30 -43.33 -4.28 12.50
N ALA A 31 -42.98 -5.55 12.35
CA ALA A 31 -43.09 -6.48 13.48
C ALA A 31 -42.19 -7.69 13.19
N HIS A 32 -41.01 -7.73 13.80
CA HIS A 32 -40.32 -8.93 14.31
C HIS A 32 -38.86 -8.57 14.64
N ALA A 33 -38.69 -7.75 15.68
CA ALA A 33 -37.42 -7.55 16.35
C ALA A 33 -37.60 -7.99 17.81
N SER A 34 -37.70 -9.29 18.06
CA SER A 34 -37.66 -9.85 19.42
C SER A 34 -37.28 -11.32 19.34
N ASN A 35 -36.23 -11.68 20.07
CA ASN A 35 -35.63 -13.02 20.26
C ASN A 35 -34.50 -13.41 19.29
N LEU A 36 -33.43 -12.61 19.31
CA LEU A 36 -32.09 -13.21 19.20
C LEU A 36 -31.79 -13.81 20.58
N ASP A 37 -32.03 -15.12 20.70
CA ASP A 37 -31.47 -15.94 21.76
C ASP A 37 -29.94 -15.86 21.62
N VAL A 38 -29.31 -15.03 22.44
CA VAL A 38 -27.85 -14.91 22.50
C VAL A 38 -27.38 -16.03 23.42
N PRO A 39 -26.73 -17.09 22.89
CA PRO A 39 -26.18 -18.12 23.76
C PRO A 39 -25.16 -17.47 24.71
N PRO A 40 -25.13 -17.86 25.99
CA PRO A 40 -24.16 -17.32 26.94
C PRO A 40 -22.75 -17.53 26.40
N ALA A 41 -21.93 -16.48 26.50
CA ALA A 41 -20.57 -16.49 26.01
C ALA A 41 -19.81 -17.73 26.55
N PRO A 42 -19.12 -18.50 25.68
CA PRO A 42 -18.36 -19.64 26.13
C PRO A 42 -17.30 -19.21 27.14
N PRO A 43 -16.99 -20.04 28.16
CA PRO A 43 -15.98 -19.71 29.15
C PRO A 43 -14.65 -19.44 28.46
N ALA A 44 -13.91 -18.43 28.96
CA ALA A 44 -12.63 -18.02 28.41
C ALA A 44 -11.74 -19.26 28.20
N ALA A 45 -11.41 -19.51 26.93
CA ALA A 45 -10.50 -20.60 26.58
C ALA A 45 -9.18 -20.38 27.32
N PRO A 46 -8.55 -21.45 27.88
CA PRO A 46 -7.29 -21.31 28.56
C PRO A 46 -6.28 -20.71 27.59
N GLU A 47 -5.69 -19.57 27.97
CA GLU A 47 -4.64 -18.95 27.17
C GLU A 47 -3.56 -19.99 26.92
N SER A 48 -3.31 -20.28 25.64
CA SER A 48 -2.26 -21.20 25.27
C SER A 48 -0.95 -20.66 25.88
N ARG A 49 -0.17 -21.53 26.53
CA ARG A 49 1.02 -21.11 27.32
C ARG A 49 1.95 -20.17 26.54
N LEU A 50 2.01 -20.32 25.22
CA LEU A 50 2.76 -19.49 24.30
C LEU A 50 2.26 -18.03 24.23
N VAL A 51 0.94 -17.80 24.31
CA VAL A 51 0.37 -16.45 24.31
C VAL A 51 0.71 -15.74 25.61
N ARG A 52 0.67 -16.45 26.74
CA ARG A 52 1.06 -15.87 28.04
C ARG A 52 2.54 -15.47 28.07
N GLU A 53 3.42 -16.35 27.61
CA GLU A 53 4.86 -16.05 27.49
C GLU A 53 5.13 -14.87 26.55
N LEU A 54 4.43 -14.80 25.41
CA LEU A 54 4.59 -13.68 24.48
C LEU A 54 4.12 -12.36 25.09
N LEU A 55 3.00 -12.36 25.82
CA LEU A 55 2.49 -11.17 26.52
C LEU A 55 3.43 -10.72 27.64
N GLU A 56 4.05 -11.64 28.38
CA GLU A 56 5.05 -11.33 29.40
C GLU A 56 6.31 -10.69 28.79
N VAL A 57 6.79 -11.20 27.64
CA VAL A 57 7.93 -10.64 26.92
C VAL A 57 7.62 -9.24 26.37
N ASP A 58 6.43 -9.04 25.83
CA ASP A 58 6.03 -7.75 25.28
C ASP A 58 5.87 -6.68 26.37
N ALA A 59 5.27 -7.04 27.51
CA ALA A 59 5.16 -6.16 28.67
C ALA A 59 6.53 -5.73 29.21
N GLN A 60 7.48 -6.67 29.29
CA GLN A 60 8.84 -6.35 29.74
C GLN A 60 9.56 -5.42 28.75
N ARG A 61 9.42 -5.69 27.45
CA ARG A 61 10.01 -4.85 26.39
C ARG A 61 9.43 -3.42 26.41
N ALA A 62 8.13 -3.27 26.66
CA ALA A 62 7.48 -1.97 26.78
C ALA A 62 8.03 -1.17 27.98
N LEU A 63 8.19 -1.81 29.13
CA LEU A 63 8.77 -1.19 30.33
C LEU A 63 10.22 -0.74 30.12
N ASP A 64 11.03 -1.54 29.43
CA ASP A 64 12.42 -1.18 29.16
C ASP A 64 12.54 -0.05 28.12
N ALA A 65 11.63 0.02 27.15
CA ALA A 65 11.54 1.14 26.22
C ALA A 65 11.20 2.46 26.95
N GLU A 66 10.24 2.44 27.88
CA GLU A 66 9.92 3.64 28.68
C GLU A 66 11.09 4.10 29.55
N LYS A 67 11.82 3.16 30.18
CA LYS A 67 12.98 3.50 31.01
C LYS A 67 14.08 4.17 30.18
N ARG A 68 14.34 3.70 28.97
CA ARG A 68 15.31 4.31 28.05
C ARG A 68 14.88 5.73 27.67
N ILE A 69 13.62 5.92 27.27
CA ILE A 69 13.07 7.25 26.95
C ILE A 69 13.22 8.21 28.14
N ARG A 70 12.93 7.75 29.38
CA ARG A 70 13.08 8.56 30.59
C ARG A 70 14.55 8.88 30.92
N GLN A 71 15.48 7.97 30.62
CA GLN A 71 16.91 8.20 30.82
C GLN A 71 17.48 9.18 29.79
N ASP A 72 17.09 9.03 28.52
CA ASP A 72 17.49 9.92 27.43
C ASP A 72 16.95 11.34 27.68
N ALA A 73 15.71 11.46 28.14
CA ALA A 73 15.13 12.76 28.52
C ALA A 73 15.88 13.44 29.68
N ARG A 74 16.47 12.67 30.60
CA ARG A 74 17.31 13.21 31.69
C ARG A 74 18.71 13.60 31.23
N GLN A 75 19.28 12.93 30.23
CA GLN A 75 20.59 13.30 29.66
C GLN A 75 20.51 14.59 28.83
N VAL A 76 19.43 14.81 28.07
CA VAL A 76 19.24 16.04 27.29
C VAL A 76 19.06 17.29 28.16
N ALA A 77 18.54 17.13 29.40
CA ALA A 77 18.36 18.24 30.33
C ALA A 77 19.66 18.74 31.01
N ASN A 78 20.81 18.07 30.79
CA ASN A 78 22.05 18.38 31.50
C ASN A 78 23.22 18.77 30.57
N VAL A 79 22.93 19.31 29.39
CA VAL A 79 23.95 19.88 28.49
C VAL A 79 23.88 21.41 28.58
N PRO A 80 24.84 22.08 29.27
CA PRO A 80 25.07 23.50 29.06
C PRO A 80 25.45 23.71 27.59
N ALA A 81 24.64 24.50 26.87
CA ALA A 81 25.06 25.10 25.62
C ALA A 81 26.43 25.76 25.85
N HIS A 82 27.38 25.57 24.94
CA HIS A 82 28.52 26.44 24.58
C HIS A 82 29.59 25.55 23.92
N SER A 83 29.73 25.64 22.60
CA SER A 83 31.08 25.68 22.02
C SER A 83 31.08 26.42 20.69
N PRO A 84 32.10 27.26 20.43
CA PRO A 84 32.09 28.26 19.38
C PRO A 84 32.68 27.73 18.08
N PHE A 85 32.33 28.43 17.01
CA PHE A 85 32.99 28.42 15.70
C PHE A 85 34.48 28.79 15.84
N PRO A 86 35.39 28.12 15.12
CA PRO A 86 36.61 28.75 14.66
C PRO A 86 36.61 28.84 13.13
N SER A 87 36.77 30.08 12.68
CA SER A 87 36.95 30.46 11.28
C SER A 87 38.42 30.33 10.88
N ALA A 88 38.61 29.95 9.61
CA ALA A 88 39.68 30.34 8.69
C ALA A 88 41.11 29.75 8.79
N ALA A 89 41.60 29.51 7.56
CA ALA A 89 42.96 29.65 7.06
C ALA A 89 43.85 28.39 6.99
N SER A 90 44.04 27.91 5.74
CA SER A 90 45.35 27.76 5.07
C SER A 90 45.37 26.50 4.18
N ALA A 91 45.29 26.70 2.87
CA ALA A 91 45.93 25.80 1.92
C ALA A 91 47.46 25.97 2.05
N PRO A 92 48.26 24.91 1.86
CA PRO A 92 48.97 24.84 0.59
C PRO A 92 49.25 23.43 0.03
N THR A 93 49.41 23.42 -1.30
CA THR A 93 50.29 22.59 -2.14
C THR A 93 50.16 21.06 -2.17
N ALA A 94 49.90 20.60 -3.40
CA ALA A 94 50.07 19.24 -3.88
C ALA A 94 51.50 18.69 -3.66
N SER A 95 51.58 17.43 -3.26
CA SER A 95 52.68 16.55 -3.66
C SER A 95 52.15 15.13 -3.83
N ALA A 96 52.42 14.61 -5.02
CA ALA A 96 52.02 13.31 -5.49
C ALA A 96 52.67 12.19 -4.68
N SER A 97 51.89 11.19 -4.33
CA SER A 97 52.36 9.83 -4.06
C SER A 97 51.40 8.87 -4.76
N PRO A 98 51.82 8.14 -5.81
CA PRO A 98 51.00 7.09 -6.37
C PRO A 98 51.18 5.86 -5.49
N THR A 99 50.27 5.65 -4.54
CA THR A 99 50.14 4.36 -3.86
C THR A 99 49.29 3.45 -4.75
N PRO A 100 49.83 2.34 -5.28
CA PRO A 100 49.02 1.36 -5.99
C PRO A 100 48.30 0.45 -4.99
N ASN A 101 47.12 -0.01 -5.39
CA ASN A 101 46.23 -0.98 -4.72
C ASN A 101 45.19 -0.39 -3.76
N ALA A 102 44.30 0.44 -4.30
CA ALA A 102 42.90 0.35 -3.88
C ALA A 102 42.33 -0.97 -4.45
N PRO A 103 41.73 -1.85 -3.63
CA PRO A 103 41.00 -3.00 -4.15
C PRO A 103 39.92 -2.49 -5.12
N PRO A 104 39.65 -3.20 -6.24
CA PRO A 104 38.65 -2.75 -7.20
C PRO A 104 37.34 -2.52 -6.45
N SER A 105 36.77 -1.33 -6.62
CA SER A 105 35.43 -1.03 -6.11
C SER A 105 34.52 -2.17 -6.55
N SER A 106 33.96 -2.86 -5.56
CA SER A 106 32.96 -3.91 -5.77
C SER A 106 31.97 -3.41 -6.82
N PRO A 107 31.63 -4.22 -7.85
CA PRO A 107 30.69 -3.80 -8.88
C PRO A 107 29.45 -3.26 -8.20
N LYS A 108 29.11 -2.00 -8.47
CA LYS A 108 27.89 -1.39 -7.98
C LYS A 108 26.74 -2.20 -8.56
N GLU A 109 26.25 -3.15 -7.77
CA GLU A 109 25.22 -4.09 -8.17
C GLU A 109 24.04 -3.29 -8.72
N ALA A 110 23.70 -3.54 -9.98
CA ALA A 110 22.62 -2.83 -10.64
C ALA A 110 21.36 -2.99 -9.76
N PRO A 111 20.60 -1.93 -9.45
CA PRO A 111 19.48 -2.04 -8.53
C PRO A 111 18.43 -3.02 -9.07
N ILE A 112 18.38 -4.21 -8.47
CA ILE A 112 17.43 -5.25 -8.89
C ILE A 112 16.04 -4.80 -8.42
N PRO A 113 15.03 -4.74 -9.32
CA PRO A 113 13.68 -4.39 -8.94
C PRO A 113 13.10 -5.43 -7.97
N ARG A 114 12.49 -4.97 -6.88
CA ARG A 114 11.93 -5.83 -5.82
C ARG A 114 10.44 -5.59 -5.66
N LEU A 115 9.66 -6.66 -5.49
CA LEU A 115 8.24 -6.53 -5.22
C LEU A 115 8.05 -6.27 -3.72
N LYS A 116 7.50 -5.10 -3.40
CA LYS A 116 7.18 -4.68 -2.03
C LYS A 116 5.86 -5.29 -1.54
N GLY A 117 4.91 -5.46 -2.45
CA GLY A 117 3.62 -6.05 -2.13
C GLY A 117 2.64 -6.08 -3.29
N ILE A 118 1.59 -6.88 -3.12
CA ILE A 118 0.41 -6.91 -3.99
C ILE A 118 -0.79 -6.51 -3.15
N VAL A 119 -1.56 -5.52 -3.61
CA VAL A 119 -2.71 -4.96 -2.89
C VAL A 119 -3.95 -4.93 -3.80
N GLY A 120 -5.13 -4.95 -3.21
CA GLY A 120 -6.41 -4.82 -3.92
C GLY A 120 -7.38 -5.98 -3.68
N VAL A 121 -8.63 -5.79 -4.09
CA VAL A 121 -9.75 -6.75 -3.92
C VAL A 121 -10.58 -6.85 -5.20
N GLY A 122 -11.34 -7.94 -5.36
CA GLY A 122 -12.32 -8.09 -6.43
C GLY A 122 -11.75 -7.97 -7.86
N GLY A 123 -10.58 -8.57 -8.11
CA GLY A 123 -9.92 -8.56 -9.42
C GLY A 123 -9.17 -7.26 -9.76
N ARG A 124 -9.18 -6.26 -8.88
CA ARG A 124 -8.42 -5.01 -9.05
C ARG A 124 -7.10 -5.07 -8.28
N LEU A 125 -6.20 -5.96 -8.69
CA LEU A 125 -4.89 -6.10 -8.08
C LEU A 125 -3.93 -5.01 -8.57
N SER A 126 -3.06 -4.55 -7.67
CA SER A 126 -1.94 -3.66 -7.94
C SER A 126 -0.67 -4.22 -7.33
N ALA A 127 0.43 -4.16 -8.06
CA ALA A 127 1.75 -4.57 -7.60
C ALA A 127 2.60 -3.32 -7.35
N ILE A 128 3.25 -3.25 -6.18
CA ILE A 128 4.15 -2.16 -5.80
C ILE A 128 5.58 -2.69 -5.96
N VAL A 129 6.31 -2.17 -6.93
CA VAL A 129 7.68 -2.57 -7.25
C VAL A 129 8.62 -1.42 -6.89
N THR A 130 9.66 -1.71 -6.12
CA THR A 130 10.71 -0.75 -5.80
C THR A 130 11.91 -0.98 -6.72
N ALA A 131 12.31 0.05 -7.46
CA ALA A 131 13.49 0.06 -8.33
C ALA A 131 14.23 1.39 -8.13
N ASP A 132 15.57 1.36 -8.06
CA ASP A 132 16.40 2.55 -7.79
C ASP A 132 15.97 3.35 -6.53
N GLY A 133 15.39 2.67 -5.53
CA GLY A 133 14.86 3.30 -4.31
C GLY A 133 13.55 4.08 -4.50
N GLN A 134 12.90 3.96 -5.65
CA GLN A 134 11.59 4.56 -5.95
C GLN A 134 10.51 3.49 -6.09
N ASP A 135 9.32 3.79 -5.58
CA ASP A 135 8.17 2.89 -5.66
C ASP A 135 7.36 3.19 -6.93
N THR A 136 7.10 2.15 -7.71
CA THR A 136 6.32 2.17 -8.94
C THR A 136 5.14 1.22 -8.80
N ILE A 137 3.93 1.71 -9.11
CA ILE A 137 2.68 0.98 -8.94
C ILE A 137 2.21 0.49 -10.30
N TYR A 138 2.02 -0.81 -10.44
CA TYR A 138 1.42 -1.44 -11.61
C TYR A 138 0.02 -1.94 -11.27
N ARG A 139 -0.90 -1.92 -12.24
CA ARG A 139 -2.28 -2.37 -12.06
C ARG A 139 -2.60 -3.51 -13.03
N ALA A 140 -3.29 -4.54 -12.54
CA ALA A 140 -3.74 -5.66 -13.36
C ALA A 140 -4.47 -5.16 -14.63
N GLY A 141 -4.12 -5.75 -15.78
CA GLY A 141 -4.66 -5.36 -17.08
C GLY A 141 -3.99 -4.13 -17.72
N ARG A 142 -3.00 -3.51 -17.08
CA ARG A 142 -2.21 -2.41 -17.65
C ARG A 142 -0.73 -2.78 -17.69
N ALA A 143 -0.15 -2.76 -18.89
CA ALA A 143 1.27 -3.05 -19.06
C ALA A 143 2.19 -1.94 -18.55
N ALA A 144 1.77 -0.68 -18.71
CA ALA A 144 2.51 0.48 -18.23
C ALA A 144 2.24 0.74 -16.74
N PRO A 145 3.17 1.39 -16.01
CA PRO A 145 2.95 1.78 -14.63
C PRO A 145 1.74 2.72 -14.50
N PHE A 146 0.95 2.50 -13.45
CA PHE A 146 -0.17 3.36 -13.07
C PHE A 146 0.32 4.63 -12.36
N ALA A 147 1.39 4.52 -11.56
CA ALA A 147 2.03 5.63 -10.87
C ALA A 147 3.50 5.32 -10.61
N GLY A 148 4.31 6.37 -10.40
CA GLY A 148 5.76 6.25 -10.19
C GLY A 148 6.58 6.34 -11.48
N ARG A 149 7.90 6.26 -11.35
CA ARG A 149 8.84 6.29 -12.49
C ARG A 149 8.90 4.91 -13.12
N ASP A 150 8.83 4.82 -14.45
CA ASP A 150 8.96 3.53 -15.14
C ASP A 150 10.41 3.02 -15.07
N PRO A 151 10.69 1.88 -14.42
CA PRO A 151 11.99 1.23 -14.44
C PRO A 151 12.29 0.46 -15.75
N GLY A 152 11.42 0.53 -16.75
CA GLY A 152 11.54 -0.25 -17.98
C GLY A 152 10.94 -1.65 -17.88
N LEU A 153 9.98 -1.83 -16.97
CA LEU A 153 9.26 -3.08 -16.79
C LEU A 153 7.82 -2.94 -17.28
N ARG A 154 7.35 -3.92 -18.05
CA ARG A 154 5.96 -4.00 -18.50
C ARG A 154 5.24 -5.13 -17.79
N LEU A 155 4.17 -4.81 -17.08
CA LEU A 155 3.38 -5.81 -16.35
C LEU A 155 2.65 -6.73 -17.34
N MET A 156 2.83 -8.04 -17.18
CA MET A 156 2.05 -9.05 -17.88
C MET A 156 0.87 -9.52 -17.03
N ARG A 157 1.16 -9.93 -15.79
CA ARG A 157 0.19 -10.54 -14.89
C ARG A 157 0.58 -10.31 -13.44
N ILE A 158 -0.42 -10.20 -12.56
CA ILE A 158 -0.23 -10.22 -11.11
C ILE A 158 -0.84 -11.54 -10.60
N ALA A 159 -0.04 -12.34 -9.91
CA ALA A 159 -0.45 -13.63 -9.35
C ALA A 159 0.24 -13.81 -7.99
N SER A 160 -0.44 -13.48 -6.89
CA SER A 160 0.14 -13.56 -5.54
C SER A 160 0.83 -14.92 -5.30
N PRO A 161 2.07 -14.94 -4.77
CA PRO A 161 2.87 -13.83 -4.21
C PRO A 161 3.79 -13.10 -5.21
N CYS A 162 3.64 -13.32 -6.52
CA CYS A 162 4.53 -12.80 -7.55
C CYS A 162 3.80 -11.92 -8.58
N ALA A 163 4.58 -11.17 -9.34
CA ALA A 163 4.11 -10.47 -10.52
C ALA A 163 5.08 -10.71 -11.67
N ASP A 164 4.51 -10.99 -12.85
CA ASP A 164 5.23 -11.29 -14.07
C ASP A 164 5.39 -10.02 -14.90
N PHE A 165 6.62 -9.73 -15.29
CA PHE A 165 6.99 -8.54 -16.06
C PHE A 165 7.78 -8.93 -17.31
N LEU A 166 7.76 -8.05 -18.31
CA LEU A 166 8.74 -8.04 -19.40
C LEU A 166 9.73 -6.90 -19.17
N ASP A 167 11.01 -7.26 -19.15
CA ASP A 167 12.12 -6.30 -19.21
C ASP A 167 12.21 -5.64 -20.61
N THR A 168 12.93 -4.53 -20.71
CA THR A 168 13.35 -3.83 -21.93
C THR A 168 13.91 -4.75 -23.03
N ARG A 169 14.49 -5.90 -22.65
CA ARG A 169 15.00 -6.92 -23.58
C ARG A 169 13.95 -7.98 -23.97
N ASN A 170 12.67 -7.74 -23.72
CA ASN A 170 11.57 -8.71 -23.89
C ASN A 170 11.78 -10.05 -23.15
N ARG A 171 12.50 -10.02 -22.03
CA ARG A 171 12.67 -11.19 -21.17
C ARG A 171 11.59 -11.20 -20.11
N ALA A 172 10.92 -12.34 -19.94
CA ALA A 172 9.97 -12.54 -18.87
C ALA A 172 10.73 -12.65 -17.53
N VAL A 173 10.33 -11.86 -16.55
CA VAL A 173 10.91 -11.81 -15.21
C VAL A 173 9.77 -11.86 -14.21
N ALA A 174 9.77 -12.88 -13.35
CA ALA A 174 8.88 -12.95 -12.20
C ALA A 174 9.56 -12.28 -11.01
N ILE A 175 8.87 -11.32 -10.37
CA ILE A 175 9.33 -10.65 -9.16
C ILE A 175 8.35 -11.00 -8.05
N CYS A 176 8.83 -11.65 -6.99
CA CYS A 176 8.02 -12.09 -5.86
C CYS A 176 8.28 -11.23 -4.63
N VAL A 177 7.30 -11.14 -3.73
CA VAL A 177 7.57 -10.56 -2.41
C VAL A 177 8.62 -11.44 -1.73
N ASN A 178 9.72 -10.83 -1.28
CA ASN A 178 10.78 -11.54 -0.57
C ASN A 178 10.18 -12.25 0.65
N GLY A 179 9.95 -13.56 0.56
CA GLY A 179 9.28 -14.30 1.62
C GLY A 179 8.66 -15.67 1.29
N VAL A 180 8.76 -16.23 0.09
CA VAL A 180 8.38 -17.65 -0.16
C VAL A 180 9.28 -18.26 -1.24
N HIS A 181 10.48 -18.68 -0.85
CA HIS A 181 11.14 -19.82 -1.46
C HIS A 181 10.98 -20.96 -0.45
N GLU A 182 10.01 -21.85 -0.70
CA GLU A 182 10.08 -23.22 -0.20
C GLU A 182 10.60 -24.11 -1.33
#